data_AF-A0A9D1MRX3-F1
#
_entry.id   AF-A0A9D1MRX3-F1
#
_cell.length_a   1.000
_cell.length_b   1.000
_cell.length_c   1.000
_cell.angle_alpha   90.00
_cell.angle_beta   90.00
_cell.angle_gamma   90.00
#
_symmetry.space_group_name_H-M   'P 1'
#
loop_
_entity.id
_entity.type
_entity.pdbx_description
1 polymer ?
#
loop_
_entity_poly.entity_id
_entity_poly.type
_entity_poly.pdbx_seq_one_letter_code
_entity_poly.pdbx_strand_id
1 'polypeptide(L)'
;MLTNYMFWRAIDNLAAAHNISCSRLAQISGMDITALNKSKRIGADGKPHWMSVGSLAKIMNATNTSWADFARYFPQDMGRA
;
A
#
# COMPACT_ATOMS: atom_id res chain seq x y z
N MET A 1 4.99 -14.48 8.88
CA MET A 1 4.26 -14.89 7.67
C MET A 1 3.78 -13.62 6.95
N LEU A 2 3.91 -13.52 5.62
CA LEU A 2 3.53 -12.31 4.87
C LEU A 2 1.99 -12.20 4.83
N THR A 3 1.42 -11.06 5.22
CA THR A 3 -0.04 -10.87 5.25
C THR A 3 -0.46 -9.65 4.44
N ASN A 4 -1.72 -9.65 4.00
CA ASN A 4 -2.32 -8.53 3.28
C ASN A 4 -2.20 -7.19 4.04
N TYR A 5 -2.39 -7.25 5.36
CA TYR A 5 -2.27 -6.10 6.23
C TYR A 5 -0.88 -5.44 6.13
N MET A 6 0.18 -6.24 5.99
CA MET A 6 1.55 -5.72 5.88
C MET A 6 1.74 -4.89 4.61
N PHE A 7 1.15 -5.31 3.47
CA PHE A 7 1.18 -4.50 2.24
C PHE A 7 0.44 -3.19 2.43
N TRP A 8 -0.76 -3.22 3.01
CA TRP A 8 -1.51 -2.00 3.26
C TRP A 8 -0.78 -1.05 4.20
N ARG A 9 -0.10 -1.57 5.23
CA ARG A 9 0.76 -0.78 6.11
C ARG A 9 1.99 -0.23 5.40
N ALA A 10 2.60 -1.00 4.50
CA ALA A 10 3.71 -0.52 3.69
C ALA A 10 3.28 0.64 2.76
N ILE A 11 2.07 0.58 2.20
CA ILE A 11 1.48 1.69 1.44
C ILE A 11 1.22 2.92 2.32
N ASP A 12 0.70 2.73 3.54
CA ASP A 12 0.51 3.83 4.49
C ASP A 12 1.84 4.51 4.82
N ASN A 13 2.88 3.71 5.09
CA ASN A 13 4.21 4.19 5.41
C ASN A 13 4.88 4.90 4.22
N LEU A 14 4.70 4.35 3.00
CA LEU A 14 5.18 4.99 1.77
C LEU A 14 4.50 6.36 1.57
N ALA A 15 3.18 6.44 1.71
CA ALA A 15 2.46 7.70 1.59
C ALA A 15 2.96 8.73 2.63
N ALA A 16 3.14 8.30 3.88
CA ALA A 16 3.67 9.13 4.94
C ALA A 16 5.11 9.62 4.66
N ALA A 17 5.98 8.76 4.13
CA ALA A 17 7.36 9.12 3.77
C ALA A 17 7.42 10.18 2.65
N HIS A 18 6.44 10.17 1.75
CA HIS A 18 6.28 11.18 0.71
C HIS A 18 5.47 12.41 1.16
N ASN A 19 5.08 12.51 2.45
CA ASN A 19 4.27 13.59 3.02
C ASN A 19 2.92 13.79 2.29
N ILE A 20 2.31 12.72 1.79
CA ILE A 20 1.03 12.75 1.09
C ILE A 20 0.03 11.77 1.70
N SER A 21 -1.26 12.01 1.49
CA SER A 21 -2.31 11.07 1.90
C SER A 21 -2.37 9.86 0.96
N CYS A 22 -2.94 8.74 1.43
CA CYS A 22 -3.22 7.58 0.59
C CYS A 22 -4.10 7.93 -0.63
N SER A 23 -5.05 8.85 -0.46
CA SER A 23 -5.90 9.30 -1.55
C SER A 23 -5.11 10.08 -2.60
N ARG A 24 -4.20 10.97 -2.16
CA ARG A 24 -3.29 11.67 -3.07
C ARG A 24 -2.32 10.71 -3.74
N LEU A 25 -1.81 9.71 -3.02
CA LEU A 25 -0.97 8.65 -3.58
C LEU A 25 -1.71 7.88 -4.69
N ALA A 26 -2.98 7.52 -4.46
CA ALA A 26 -3.80 6.86 -5.46
C ALA A 26 -4.00 7.73 -6.70
N GLN A 27 -4.27 9.02 -6.49
CA GLN A 27 -4.46 9.99 -7.57
C GLN A 27 -3.20 10.15 -8.45
N ILE A 28 -2.01 10.34 -7.85
CA ILE A 28 -0.76 10.48 -8.63
C ILE A 28 -0.36 9.17 -9.31
N SER A 29 -0.85 8.03 -8.82
CA SER A 29 -0.66 6.71 -9.41
C SER A 29 -1.63 6.40 -10.56
N GLY A 30 -2.49 7.34 -10.95
CA GLY A 30 -3.50 7.13 -12.00
C GLY A 30 -4.57 6.10 -11.60
N MET A 31 -4.87 6.00 -10.31
CA MET A 31 -5.93 5.14 -9.77
C MET A 31 -7.10 5.99 -9.29
N ASP A 32 -8.23 5.34 -9.02
CA ASP A 32 -9.33 5.99 -8.30
C ASP A 32 -8.84 6.53 -6.94
N ILE A 33 -9.23 7.75 -6.60
CA ILE A 33 -8.76 8.47 -5.40
C ILE A 33 -9.09 7.74 -4.09
N THR A 34 -10.08 6.83 -4.11
CA THR A 34 -10.47 6.04 -2.94
C THR A 34 -9.86 4.65 -2.90
N ALA A 35 -9.11 4.25 -3.94
CA ALA A 35 -8.60 2.88 -4.11
C ALA A 35 -7.71 2.41 -2.94
N LEU A 36 -7.01 3.33 -2.26
CA LEU A 36 -6.11 3.02 -1.14
C LEU A 36 -6.74 3.26 0.24
N ASN A 37 -8.02 3.68 0.29
CA ASN A 37 -8.72 3.98 1.53
C ASN A 37 -8.97 2.70 2.34
N LYS A 38 -9.03 2.83 3.68
CA LYS A 38 -9.25 1.71 4.60
C LYS A 38 -10.51 0.88 4.29
N SER A 39 -11.58 1.54 3.84
CA SER A 39 -12.84 0.88 3.44
C SER A 39 -12.72 -0.04 2.22
N LYS A 40 -11.65 0.10 1.41
CA LYS A 40 -11.38 -0.78 0.25
C LYS A 40 -10.46 -1.97 0.58
N ARG A 41 -9.93 -2.03 1.82
CA ARG A 41 -8.97 -3.07 2.25
C ARG A 41 -9.65 -4.35 2.72
N ILE A 42 -10.96 -4.30 2.91
CA ILE A 42 -11.81 -5.44 3.23
C ILE A 42 -12.83 -5.56 2.10
N GLY A 43 -12.96 -6.76 1.54
CA GLY A 43 -13.94 -7.06 0.50
C GLY A 43 -15.37 -7.02 1.04
N ALA A 44 -16.34 -7.00 0.12
CA ALA A 44 -17.76 -7.03 0.48
C ALA A 44 -18.16 -8.32 1.24
N ASP A 45 -17.37 -9.39 1.10
CA ASP A 45 -17.52 -10.65 1.82
C ASP A 45 -16.83 -10.66 3.20
N GLY A 46 -16.30 -9.52 3.65
CA GLY A 46 -15.61 -9.37 4.94
C GLY A 46 -14.17 -9.88 4.93
N LYS A 47 -13.66 -10.38 3.80
CA LYS A 47 -12.28 -10.92 3.73
C LYS A 47 -11.26 -9.83 3.44
N PRO A 48 -10.00 -9.99 3.90
CA PRO A 48 -8.91 -9.09 3.53
C PRO A 48 -8.75 -9.02 2.01
N HIS A 49 -8.77 -7.80 1.47
CA HIS A 49 -8.63 -7.57 0.04
C HIS A 49 -7.16 -7.40 -0.34
N TRP A 50 -6.66 -8.29 -1.20
CA TRP A 50 -5.34 -8.18 -1.81
C TRP A 50 -5.34 -7.17 -2.95
N MET A 51 -4.43 -6.19 -2.84
CA MET A 51 -4.14 -5.32 -3.96
C MET A 51 -3.50 -6.11 -5.11
N SER A 52 -3.80 -5.73 -6.35
CA SER A 52 -3.18 -6.35 -7.51
C SER A 52 -1.71 -5.92 -7.65
N VAL A 53 -0.88 -6.79 -8.22
CA VAL A 53 0.52 -6.45 -8.58
C VAL A 53 0.56 -5.26 -9.54
N GLY A 54 -0.41 -5.15 -10.45
CA GLY A 54 -0.53 -4.01 -11.37
C GLY A 54 -0.80 -2.68 -10.66
N SER A 55 -1.66 -2.68 -9.63
CA SER A 55 -1.88 -1.51 -8.77
C SER A 55 -0.60 -1.13 -8.03
N LEU A 56 0.14 -2.11 -7.52
CA LEU A 56 1.39 -1.85 -6.82
C LEU A 56 2.46 -1.27 -7.76
N ALA A 57 2.59 -1.80 -8.99
CA ALA A 57 3.47 -1.26 -10.03
C ALA A 57 3.18 0.21 -10.37
N LYS A 58 1.89 0.60 -10.46
CA LYS A 58 1.50 1.99 -10.67
C LYS A 58 1.98 2.91 -9.55
N ILE A 59 1.84 2.46 -8.30
CA ILE A 59 2.29 3.21 -7.12
C ILE A 59 3.80 3.42 -7.18
N MET A 60 4.57 2.34 -7.39
CA MET A 60 6.03 2.41 -7.46
C MET A 60 6.53 3.32 -8.57
N ASN A 61 5.89 3.29 -9.75
CA ASN A 61 6.23 4.19 -10.84
C ASN A 61 5.94 5.66 -10.48
N ALA A 62 4.81 5.93 -9.82
CA ALA A 62 4.43 7.29 -9.45
C ALA A 62 5.28 7.89 -8.31
N THR A 63 5.80 7.05 -7.42
CA THR A 63 6.69 7.47 -6.33
C THR A 63 8.17 7.31 -6.66
N ASN A 64 8.50 6.86 -7.88
CA ASN A 64 9.86 6.51 -8.30
C ASN A 64 10.57 5.59 -7.27
N THR A 65 9.82 4.63 -6.73
CA THR A 65 10.27 3.73 -5.67
C THR A 65 10.58 2.36 -6.26
N SER A 66 11.79 1.85 -6.02
CA SER A 66 12.15 0.48 -6.43
C SER A 66 11.45 -0.55 -5.53
N TRP A 67 11.33 -1.80 -5.99
CA TRP A 67 10.81 -2.89 -5.16
C TRP A 67 11.63 -3.13 -3.89
N ALA A 68 12.96 -2.95 -3.97
CA ALA A 68 13.86 -3.10 -2.83
C ALA A 68 13.62 -1.98 -1.80
N ASP A 69 13.42 -0.74 -2.25
CA ASP A 69 13.07 0.36 -1.36
C ASP A 69 11.66 0.20 -0.78
N PHE A 70 10.72 -0.30 -1.58
CA PHE A 70 9.36 -0.57 -1.11
C PHE A 70 9.34 -1.58 0.05
N ALA A 71 10.19 -2.61 -0.01
CA ALA A 71 10.32 -3.60 1.05
C ALA A 71 10.71 -2.99 2.41
N ARG A 72 11.37 -1.83 2.43
CA ARG A 72 11.77 -1.13 3.67
C ARG A 72 10.58 -0.54 4.42
N TYR A 73 9.46 -0.30 3.74
CA TYR A 73 8.23 0.19 4.36
C TYR A 73 7.41 -0.90 5.02
N PHE A 74 7.76 -2.18 4.85
CA PHE A 74 7.09 -3.26 5.57
C PHE A 74 7.35 -3.15 7.08
N PRO A 75 6.39 -3.56 7.92
CA PRO A 75 6.60 -3.64 9.37
C PRO A 75 7.84 -4.49 9.70
N GLN A 76 8.78 -3.92 10.45
CA GLN A 76 10.07 -4.55 10.77
C GLN A 76 9.97 -5.52 11.96
N ASP A 77 8.91 -5.44 12.78
CA ASP A 77 8.63 -6.35 13.89
C ASP A 77 8.04 -7.69 13.42
N MET A 78 8.68 -8.36 12.45
CA MET A 78 8.33 -9.74 12.07
C MET A 78 8.71 -10.79 13.15
N GLY A 79 9.01 -10.37 14.39
CA GLY A 79 9.59 -11.24 15.42
C GLY A 79 9.35 -10.86 16.88
N ARG A 80 8.35 -10.03 17.23
CA ARG A 80 7.97 -9.84 18.63
C ARG A 80 6.47 -10.00 18.86
N ALA A 81 6.18 -11.08 19.61
CA ALA A 81 4.91 -11.53 20.19
C ALA A 81 3.86 -12.09 19.22
#